data_AF-A0A2P1BNB4-F1
#
_entry.id   AF-A0A2P1BNB4-F1
#
_cell.length_a   1.000
_cell.length_b   1.000
_cell.length_c   1.000
_cell.angle_alpha   90.00
_cell.angle_beta   90.00
_cell.angle_gamma   90.00
#
_symmetry.space_group_name_H-M   'P 1'
#
loop_
_entity.id
_entity.type
_entity.pdbx_description
1 polymer ?
#
loop_
_entity_poly.entity_id
_entity_poly.type
_entity_poly.pdbx_seq_one_letter_code
_entity_poly.pdbx_strand_id
1 'polypeptide(L)'
;MKKGKITIEQRYYISSKALTRDEFARSVRGHWAIENSLHWVLDVTMGEDDCPIYRGDAAEILACIRHMGLNMLRAETSRKASIRRKQRLQE
;
A
#
# COMPACT_ATOMS: atom_id res chain seq x y z
N MET A 1 32.80 -9.98 -12.50
CA MET A 1 31.43 -10.36 -12.09
C MET A 1 31.37 -10.36 -10.57
N LYS A 2 30.62 -9.45 -9.93
CA LYS A 2 30.44 -9.48 -8.46
C LYS A 2 29.61 -10.71 -8.10
N LYS A 3 30.12 -11.59 -7.24
CA LYS A 3 29.37 -12.70 -6.66
C LYS A 3 28.11 -12.14 -5.98
N GLY A 4 26.94 -12.68 -6.32
CA GLY A 4 25.65 -12.22 -5.77
C GLY A 4 25.64 -12.34 -4.25
N LYS A 5 25.21 -11.29 -3.56
CA LYS A 5 25.05 -11.28 -2.11
C LYS A 5 23.78 -12.06 -1.77
N ILE A 6 23.90 -13.15 -1.02
CA ILE A 6 22.73 -13.85 -0.48
C ILE A 6 22.29 -13.09 0.77
N THR A 7 21.03 -12.65 0.79
CA THR A 7 20.42 -12.00 1.96
C THR A 7 19.29 -12.89 2.45
N ILE A 8 19.24 -13.13 3.76
CA ILE A 8 18.15 -13.87 4.42
C ILE A 8 17.32 -12.84 5.18
N GLU A 9 16.01 -12.87 4.98
CA GLU A 9 15.05 -12.08 5.73
C GLU A 9 14.15 -13.03 6.53
N GLN A 10 13.99 -12.74 7.83
CA GLN A 10 13.10 -13.49 8.72
C GLN A 10 12.08 -12.51 9.30
N ARG A 11 10.81 -12.91 9.34
CA ARG A 11 9.72 -12.12 9.89
C ARG A 11 8.98 -12.94 10.93
N TYR A 12 8.70 -12.35 12.08
CA TYR A 12 7.92 -12.94 13.15
C TYR A 12 6.51 -12.34 13.13
N TYR A 13 5.53 -13.18 13.42
CA TYR A 13 4.11 -12.83 13.37
C TYR A 13 3.43 -13.33 14.64
N ILE A 14 2.51 -12.54 15.17
CA ILE A 14 1.74 -12.87 16.38
C ILE A 14 0.26 -12.82 16.02
N SER A 15 -0.53 -13.76 16.52
CA SER A 15 -1.98 -13.74 16.39
C SER A 15 -2.64 -14.13 17.70
N SER A 16 -3.72 -13.44 18.07
CA SER A 16 -4.58 -13.83 19.19
C SER A 16 -5.53 -14.98 18.82
N LYS A 17 -5.64 -15.32 17.54
CA LYS A 17 -6.50 -16.39 17.05
C LYS A 17 -5.71 -17.69 16.91
N ALA A 18 -6.25 -18.79 17.41
CA ALA A 18 -5.74 -20.12 17.08
C ALA A 18 -6.00 -20.40 15.59
N LEU A 19 -4.92 -20.51 14.80
CA LEU A 19 -4.96 -20.67 13.35
C LEU A 19 -4.25 -21.95 12.96
N THR A 20 -4.82 -22.68 12.01
CA THR A 20 -4.08 -23.73 11.31
C THR A 20 -2.95 -23.11 10.49
N ARG A 21 -1.93 -23.91 10.15
CA ARG A 21 -0.80 -23.46 9.32
C ARG A 21 -1.25 -22.79 8.01
N ASP A 22 -2.25 -23.37 7.35
CA ASP A 22 -2.71 -22.88 6.05
C ASP A 22 -3.56 -21.62 6.16
N GLU A 23 -4.37 -21.49 7.21
CA GLU A 23 -5.07 -20.24 7.51
C GLU A 23 -4.08 -19.12 7.81
N PHE A 24 -3.10 -19.39 8.67
CA PHE A 24 -2.07 -18.41 9.02
C PHE A 24 -1.28 -17.95 7.78
N ALA A 25 -0.85 -18.89 6.95
CA ALA A 25 -0.13 -18.58 5.72
C ALA A 25 -0.99 -17.75 4.74
N ARG A 26 -2.29 -18.02 4.65
CA ARG A 26 -3.23 -17.20 3.86
C ARG A 26 -3.38 -15.81 4.45
N SER A 27 -3.53 -15.68 5.77
CA SER A 27 -3.62 -14.39 6.46
C SER A 27 -2.37 -13.54 6.27
N VAL A 28 -1.18 -14.11 6.42
CA VAL A 28 0.09 -13.41 6.18
C VAL A 28 0.19 -12.93 4.73
N ARG A 29 -0.14 -13.77 3.75
CA ARG A 29 -0.16 -13.37 2.34
C ARG A 29 -1.20 -12.28 2.05
N GLY A 30 -2.38 -12.38 2.64
CA GLY A 30 -3.45 -11.38 2.52
C GLY A 30 -3.03 -10.03 3.09
N HIS A 31 -2.40 -10.04 4.27
CA HIS A 31 -1.83 -8.82 4.87
C HIS A 31 -0.77 -8.20 3.96
N TRP A 32 0.11 -9.01 3.38
CA TRP A 32 1.13 -8.49 2.46
C TRP A 32 0.55 -7.89 1.17
N ALA A 33 -0.59 -8.40 0.70
CA ALA A 33 -1.30 -7.80 -0.42
C ALA A 33 -1.86 -6.39 -0.08
N ILE A 34 -2.20 -6.12 1.18
CA ILE A 34 -2.62 -4.77 1.60
C ILE A 34 -1.44 -3.81 1.49
N GLU A 35 -0.27 -4.17 2.03
CA GLU A 35 0.93 -3.33 1.91
C GLU A 35 1.26 -3.02 0.45
N ASN A 36 1.29 -4.06 -0.38
CA ASN A 36 1.72 -3.92 -1.77
C ASN A 36 0.71 -3.14 -2.62
N SER A 37 -0.59 -3.37 -2.40
CA SER A 37 -1.63 -2.76 -3.24
C SER A 37 -2.11 -1.41 -2.75
N LEU A 38 -2.08 -1.16 -1.43
CA LEU A 38 -2.59 0.06 -0.80
C LEU A 38 -1.45 0.97 -0.37
N HIS A 39 -0.67 0.58 0.65
CA HIS A 39 0.35 1.45 1.27
C HIS A 39 1.37 1.93 0.24
N TRP A 40 1.97 1.01 -0.54
CA TRP A 40 2.94 1.41 -1.57
C TRP A 40 2.37 2.41 -2.59
N VAL A 41 1.09 2.30 -2.94
CA VAL A 41 0.45 3.23 -3.89
C VAL A 41 0.24 4.60 -3.23
N LEU A 42 -0.14 4.64 -1.96
CA LEU A 42 -0.27 5.88 -1.21
C LEU A 42 1.10 6.56 -1.05
N ASP A 43 2.09 5.82 -0.59
CA ASP A 43 3.44 6.30 -0.33
C ASP A 43 4.08 6.86 -1.60
N VAL A 44 4.16 6.05 -2.66
CA VAL A 44 4.95 6.37 -3.87
C VAL A 44 4.13 7.10 -4.93
N THR A 45 2.87 6.72 -5.14
CA THR A 45 2.04 7.30 -6.23
C THR A 45 1.24 8.51 -5.75
N MET A 46 0.87 8.57 -4.47
CA MET A 46 0.16 9.73 -3.88
C MET A 46 1.08 10.64 -3.06
N GLY A 47 2.38 10.32 -2.97
CA GLY A 47 3.39 11.15 -2.33
C GLY A 47 3.15 11.31 -0.83
N GLU A 48 2.71 10.24 -0.16
CA GLU A 48 2.44 10.29 1.27
C GLU A 48 3.73 10.41 2.11
N ASP A 49 4.77 9.62 1.79
CA ASP A 49 6.05 9.64 2.49
C ASP A 49 6.74 11.02 2.43
N ASP A 50 6.62 11.70 1.30
CA ASP A 50 7.27 13.00 1.06
C ASP A 50 6.45 14.19 1.60
N CYS A 51 5.30 13.96 2.23
CA CYS A 51 4.38 15.01 2.64
C CYS A 51 4.75 15.61 4.02
N PRO A 52 5.17 16.88 4.10
CA PRO A 52 5.67 17.47 5.35
C PRO A 52 4.56 18.02 6.26
N ILE A 53 3.36 17.44 6.23
CA ILE A 53 2.20 17.94 6.99
C ILE A 53 2.11 17.27 8.36
N TYR A 54 2.26 18.06 9.42
CA TYR A 54 2.29 17.53 10.80
C TYR A 54 1.44 18.34 11.80
N ARG A 55 0.67 19.33 11.32
CA ARG A 55 -0.06 20.26 12.19
C ARG A 55 -1.42 19.69 12.60
N GLY A 56 -1.63 19.45 13.89
CA GLY A 56 -2.90 18.94 14.41
C GLY A 56 -3.32 17.66 13.68
N ASP A 57 -4.60 17.55 13.33
CA ASP A 57 -5.16 16.36 12.67
C ASP A 57 -4.93 16.34 11.15
N ALA A 58 -4.13 17.26 10.60
CA ALA A 58 -3.99 17.43 9.16
C ALA A 58 -3.41 16.19 8.45
N ALA A 59 -2.52 15.44 9.10
CA ALA A 59 -1.97 14.20 8.54
C ALA A 59 -3.06 13.13 8.38
N GLU A 60 -3.90 12.94 9.40
CA GLU A 60 -5.00 11.96 9.36
C GLU A 60 -6.08 12.36 8.35
N ILE A 61 -6.45 13.65 8.32
CA ILE A 61 -7.42 14.17 7.35
C ILE A 61 -6.91 13.95 5.93
N LEU A 62 -5.64 14.24 5.66
CA LEU A 62 -5.06 14.06 4.34
C LEU A 62 -4.94 12.58 3.96
N ALA A 63 -4.58 11.70 4.89
CA ALA A 63 -4.60 10.26 4.67
C ALA A 63 -6.00 9.80 4.23
N CYS A 64 -7.05 10.20 4.96
CA CYS A 64 -8.43 9.89 4.62
C CYS A 64 -8.80 10.36 3.20
N ILE A 65 -8.43 11.59 2.84
CA ILE A 65 -8.64 12.15 1.49
C ILE A 65 -7.91 11.34 0.41
N ARG A 66 -6.65 10.93 0.65
CA ARG A 66 -5.90 10.09 -0.29
C ARG A 66 -6.56 8.73 -0.50
N HIS A 67 -7.05 8.10 0.57
CA HIS A 67 -7.80 6.86 0.46
C HIS A 67 -9.07 7.02 -0.39
N MET A 68 -9.83 8.11 -0.20
CA MET A 68 -10.99 8.41 -1.04
C MET A 68 -10.59 8.58 -2.51
N GLY A 69 -9.58 9.40 -2.79
CA GLY A 69 -9.08 9.65 -4.15
C GLY A 69 -8.59 8.37 -4.83
N LEU A 70 -7.85 7.51 -4.11
CA LEU A 70 -7.40 6.22 -4.63
C LEU A 70 -8.58 5.31 -5.00
N ASN A 71 -9.61 5.26 -4.15
CA ASN A 71 -10.80 4.47 -4.43
C ASN A 71 -11.54 4.97 -5.67
N MET A 72 -11.66 6.29 -5.85
CA MET A 72 -12.23 6.89 -7.07
C MET A 72 -11.43 6.50 -8.32
N LEU A 73 -10.09 6.60 -8.27
CA LEU A 73 -9.23 6.22 -9.41
C LEU A 73 -9.31 4.72 -9.74
N ARG A 74 -9.54 3.86 -8.74
CA ARG A 74 -9.77 2.43 -8.94
C ARG A 74 -11.14 2.16 -9.57
N ALA A 75 -12.17 2.89 -9.14
CA ALA A 75 -13.53 2.80 -9.67
C ALA A 75 -13.65 3.33 -11.11
N GLU A 76 -12.76 4.22 -11.54
CA GLU A 76 -12.74 4.75 -12.92
C GLU A 76 -12.43 3.63 -13.94
N THR A 77 -13.41 3.25 -14.76
CA THR A 77 -13.29 2.14 -15.73
C THR A 77 -13.21 2.58 -17.19
N SER A 78 -13.39 3.86 -17.52
CA SER A 78 -13.37 4.35 -18.91
C SER A 78 -12.06 4.06 -19.63
N ARG A 79 -10.95 3.97 -18.88
CA ARG A 79 -9.62 3.65 -19.41
C ARG A 79 -8.88 2.68 -18.50
N LYS A 80 -8.46 1.55 -19.08
CA LYS A 80 -7.52 0.62 -18.45
C LYS A 80 -6.13 1.25 -18.39
N ALA A 81 -5.77 1.80 -17.24
CA ALA A 81 -4.49 2.46 -17.00
C ALA A 81 -4.04 2.30 -15.54
N SER A 82 -2.74 2.48 -15.28
CA SER A 82 -2.20 2.52 -13.91
C SER A 82 -2.73 3.74 -13.14
N ILE A 83 -2.75 3.65 -11.80
CA ILE A 83 -3.19 4.75 -10.92
C ILE A 83 -2.44 6.05 -11.25
N ARG A 84 -1.11 5.97 -11.37
CA ARG A 84 -0.25 7.11 -11.74
C ARG A 84 -0.65 7.74 -13.08
N ARG A 85 -1.06 6.93 -14.06
CA ARG A 85 -1.50 7.46 -15.36
C ARG A 85 -2.89 8.07 -15.27
N LYS A 86 -3.80 7.49 -14.48
CA LYS A 86 -5.14 8.04 -14.26
C LYS A 86 -5.10 9.40 -13.55
N GLN A 87 -4.20 9.60 -12.59
CA GLN A 87 -4.00 10.90 -11.94
C GLN A 87 -3.62 12.00 -12.93
N ARG A 88 -2.67 11.73 -13.85
CA ARG A 88 -2.18 12.72 -14.83
C ARG A 88 -3.13 13.02 -15.98
N LEU A 89 -4.20 12.23 -16.16
CA LEU A 89 -5.16 12.42 -17.25
C LEU A 89 -6.35 13.29 -16.83
N GLN A 90 -6.39 13.75 -15.58
CA GLN A 90 -7.40 14.70 -15.10
C GLN A 90 -6.96 16.17 -15.22
N GLU A 91 -5.85 16.43 -15.93
CA GLU A 91 -5.41 17.73 -16.45
C GLU A 91 -5.69 17.80 -17.95
#